data_AF-A0A354GTP1-F1
#
_entry.id   AF-A0A354GTP1-F1
#
_cell.length_a   1.000
_cell.length_b   1.000
_cell.length_c   1.000
_cell.angle_alpha   90.00
_cell.angle_beta   90.00
_cell.angle_gamma   90.00
#
_symmetry.space_group_name_H-M   'P 1'
#
loop_
_entity.id
_entity.type
_entity.pdbx_description
1 polymer ?
#
loop_
_entity_poly.entity_id
_entity_poly.type
_entity_poly.pdbx_seq_one_letter_code
_entity_poly.pdbx_strand_id
1 'polypeptide(L)'
;MDPAVFDELEHTLAAEGPEAAVRRLCDRLREQKDYHALFYAMLMQKRHELGVSPVPTGPSKELPPAVHAPYEDAIRQAGRLVGGLYLQDGQMPQAWAYYRMIGETEPMKAALEAHKPAEGEDLQPLVQIAFYEGVHPRKGFDWIIERFGICSAITNIGSQDLPHSTEDRQYCLRRLVRALHTELRERLAAEIERHDGKRPAEAAAPEGARGSVLKLIDGRDWLFEDDGYHIDTSHLSSVVQMAVLLEPCEELYLARDLCTYGRRLSERFRHRSEPPFADMYEAYDRYLSILTGEDIEGGLAYFRAEADKSAADGNGSYSAEVLVNLLLRLKRPADALAVARKHLVNADGRQLTCPGVAELCQQVGDYRTLADAAREQGDAVHFLAGLLGARKG
;
A
#
# COMPACT_ATOMS: atom_id res chain seq x y z
N MET A 1 -14.64 7.72 41.16
CA MET A 1 -15.02 6.58 42.02
C MET A 1 -15.67 7.15 43.28
N ASP A 2 -16.83 6.62 43.67
CA ASP A 2 -17.55 7.05 44.88
C ASP A 2 -16.78 6.60 46.14
N PRO A 3 -16.55 7.47 47.14
CA PRO A 3 -15.92 7.09 48.40
C PRO A 3 -16.52 5.83 49.07
N ALA A 4 -17.82 5.59 48.91
CA ALA A 4 -18.49 4.41 49.46
C ALA A 4 -17.96 3.07 48.92
N VAL A 5 -17.31 3.08 47.75
CA VAL A 5 -16.69 1.88 47.16
C VAL A 5 -15.51 1.40 48.00
N PHE A 6 -14.75 2.31 48.63
CA PHE A 6 -13.63 1.91 49.47
C PHE A 6 -14.09 1.20 50.74
N ASP A 7 -15.11 1.75 51.42
CA ASP A 7 -15.71 1.15 52.61
C ASP A 7 -16.33 -0.23 52.30
N GLU A 8 -16.98 -0.37 51.13
CA GLU A 8 -17.52 -1.64 50.64
C GLU A 8 -16.41 -2.68 50.44
N LEU A 9 -15.29 -2.31 49.80
CA LEU A 9 -14.17 -3.21 49.54
C LEU A 9 -13.47 -3.63 50.84
N GLU A 10 -13.29 -2.73 51.80
CA GLU A 10 -12.75 -3.06 53.13
C GLU A 10 -13.66 -4.05 53.86
N HIS A 11 -14.98 -3.84 53.81
CA HIS A 11 -15.95 -4.74 54.42
C HIS A 11 -15.93 -6.13 53.78
N THR A 12 -15.96 -6.23 52.45
CA THR A 12 -15.89 -7.50 51.73
C THR A 12 -14.56 -8.21 51.99
N LEU A 13 -13.45 -7.49 52.05
CA LEU A 13 -12.14 -8.06 52.37
C LEU A 13 -12.13 -8.68 53.78
N ALA A 14 -12.72 -8.00 54.76
CA ALA A 14 -12.79 -8.48 56.14
C ALA A 14 -13.77 -9.66 56.33
N ALA A 15 -14.90 -9.66 55.60
CA ALA A 15 -15.96 -10.64 55.78
C ALA A 15 -15.79 -11.90 54.90
N GLU A 16 -15.33 -11.73 53.65
CA GLU A 16 -15.34 -12.78 52.62
C GLU A 16 -13.95 -13.07 52.04
N GLY A 17 -12.94 -12.28 52.41
CA GLY A 17 -11.55 -12.48 52.03
C GLY A 17 -11.12 -11.79 50.72
N PRO A 18 -9.84 -11.92 50.36
CA PRO A 18 -9.22 -11.13 49.28
C PRO A 18 -9.78 -11.44 47.89
N GLU A 19 -10.06 -12.71 47.59
CA GLU A 19 -10.62 -13.07 46.28
C GLU A 19 -12.00 -12.44 46.04
N ALA A 20 -12.85 -12.39 47.07
CA ALA A 20 -14.18 -11.80 46.99
C ALA A 20 -14.08 -10.28 46.79
N ALA A 21 -13.20 -9.60 47.53
CA ALA A 21 -12.96 -8.16 47.40
C ALA A 21 -12.44 -7.79 45.99
N VAL A 22 -11.52 -8.58 45.44
CA VAL A 22 -10.99 -8.33 44.09
C VAL A 22 -12.05 -8.55 43.00
N ARG A 23 -12.86 -9.62 43.11
CA ARG A 23 -14.00 -9.82 42.20
C ARG A 23 -14.97 -8.63 42.25
N ARG A 24 -15.30 -8.15 43.46
CA ARG A 24 -16.17 -6.99 43.64
C ARG A 24 -15.61 -5.73 43.00
N LEU A 25 -14.31 -5.47 43.15
CA LEU A 25 -13.64 -4.35 42.48
C LEU A 25 -13.76 -4.45 40.95
N CYS A 26 -13.45 -5.62 40.38
CA CYS A 26 -13.56 -5.85 38.93
C CYS A 26 -14.99 -5.61 38.41
N ASP A 27 -16.00 -6.11 39.11
CA ASP A 27 -17.41 -5.91 38.74
C ASP A 27 -17.78 -4.42 38.75
N ARG A 28 -17.38 -3.67 39.79
CA ARG A 28 -17.63 -2.22 39.88
C ARG A 28 -16.96 -1.43 38.77
N LEU A 29 -15.69 -1.73 38.48
CA LEU A 29 -14.94 -1.05 37.42
C LEU A 29 -15.57 -1.32 36.05
N ARG A 30 -16.07 -2.54 35.83
CA ARG A 30 -16.82 -2.90 34.62
C ARG A 30 -18.15 -2.16 34.53
N GLU A 31 -18.92 -2.08 35.62
CA GLU A 31 -20.18 -1.34 35.69
C GLU A 31 -19.98 0.16 35.39
N GLN A 32 -18.89 0.74 35.90
CA GLN A 32 -18.52 2.14 35.69
C GLN A 32 -17.87 2.41 34.32
N LYS A 33 -17.63 1.36 33.52
CA LYS A 33 -16.88 1.41 32.25
C LYS A 33 -15.46 1.98 32.40
N ASP A 34 -14.88 1.89 33.59
CA ASP A 34 -13.47 2.21 33.81
C ASP A 34 -12.62 0.99 33.46
N TYR A 35 -12.57 0.68 32.17
CA TYR A 35 -11.89 -0.52 31.68
C TYR A 35 -10.37 -0.43 31.84
N HIS A 36 -9.83 0.79 31.92
CA HIS A 36 -8.42 0.99 32.19
C HIS A 36 -8.05 0.53 33.60
N ALA A 37 -8.80 0.98 34.61
CA ALA A 37 -8.61 0.48 35.98
C ALA A 37 -8.92 -1.02 36.09
N LEU A 38 -9.93 -1.52 35.36
CA LEU A 38 -10.27 -2.94 35.33
C LEU A 38 -9.08 -3.80 34.87
N PHE A 39 -8.36 -3.38 33.83
CA PHE A 39 -7.16 -4.08 33.38
C PHE A 39 -6.15 -4.27 34.52
N TYR A 40 -5.84 -3.20 35.25
CA TYR A 40 -4.89 -3.28 36.37
C TYR A 40 -5.43 -4.07 37.56
N ALA A 41 -6.73 -4.00 37.84
CA ALA A 41 -7.36 -4.83 38.87
C ALA A 41 -7.21 -6.33 38.57
N MET A 42 -7.36 -6.74 37.30
CA MET A 42 -7.13 -8.13 36.88
C MET A 42 -5.65 -8.55 37.00
N LEU A 43 -4.71 -7.66 36.70
CA LEU A 43 -3.28 -7.95 36.90
C LEU A 43 -2.92 -8.09 38.37
N MET A 44 -3.49 -7.23 39.21
CA MET A 44 -3.36 -7.31 40.68
C MET A 44 -3.93 -8.64 41.20
N GLN A 45 -5.11 -9.05 40.71
CA GLN A 45 -5.70 -10.34 41.03
C GLN A 45 -4.74 -11.48 40.72
N LYS A 46 -4.18 -11.51 39.50
CA LYS A 46 -3.26 -12.58 39.11
C LYS A 46 -1.99 -12.60 39.96
N ARG A 47 -1.44 -11.45 40.31
CA ARG A 47 -0.28 -11.35 41.20
C ARG A 47 -0.58 -11.97 42.57
N HIS A 48 -1.75 -11.69 43.13
CA HIS A 48 -2.19 -12.29 44.39
C HIS A 48 -2.32 -13.82 44.28
N GLU A 49 -2.94 -14.33 43.21
CA GLU A 49 -3.07 -15.78 42.94
C GLU A 49 -1.71 -16.48 42.79
N LEU A 50 -0.72 -15.78 42.23
CA LEU A 50 0.64 -16.29 42.04
C LEU A 50 1.51 -16.16 43.30
N GLY A 51 0.96 -15.65 44.41
CA GLY A 51 1.67 -15.49 45.67
C GLY A 51 2.75 -14.41 45.66
N VAL A 52 2.70 -13.49 44.68
CA VAL A 52 3.64 -12.35 44.59
C VAL A 52 2.96 -11.06 45.07
N SER A 53 3.75 -9.98 45.21
CA SER A 53 3.19 -8.68 45.62
C SER A 53 2.07 -8.23 44.67
N PRO A 54 0.87 -7.90 45.19
CA PRO A 54 -0.25 -7.40 44.37
C PRO A 54 0.05 -6.02 43.79
N VAL A 55 0.99 -5.28 44.38
CA VAL A 55 1.45 -4.00 43.86
C VAL A 55 2.42 -4.24 42.70
N PRO A 56 2.27 -3.55 41.55
CA PRO A 56 3.25 -3.59 40.48
C PRO A 56 4.60 -3.03 40.96
N THR A 57 5.60 -3.88 41.15
CA THR A 57 6.93 -3.47 41.64
C THR A 57 7.94 -3.12 40.54
N GLY A 58 7.57 -3.29 39.26
CA GLY A 58 8.44 -3.06 38.11
C GLY A 58 8.11 -4.02 36.95
N PRO A 59 8.97 -4.13 35.91
CA PRO A 59 8.78 -5.01 34.77
C PRO A 59 8.60 -6.48 35.18
N SER A 60 7.85 -7.27 34.40
CA SER A 60 7.58 -8.69 34.70
C SER A 60 8.83 -9.54 34.94
N LYS A 61 10.00 -9.12 34.41
CA LYS A 61 11.31 -9.76 34.63
C LYS A 61 11.79 -9.75 36.09
N GLU A 62 11.26 -8.85 36.91
CA GLU A 62 11.58 -8.76 38.34
C GLU A 62 10.80 -9.78 39.18
N LEU A 63 9.78 -10.43 38.60
CA LEU A 63 9.11 -11.55 39.24
C LEU A 63 9.97 -12.83 39.15
N PRO A 64 9.74 -13.83 40.01
CA PRO A 64 10.38 -15.13 39.86
C PRO A 64 10.13 -15.75 38.46
N PRO A 65 11.13 -16.39 37.82
CA PRO A 65 10.95 -16.97 36.48
C PRO A 65 9.78 -17.95 36.36
N ALA A 66 9.46 -18.68 37.43
CA ALA A 66 8.35 -19.62 37.49
C ALA A 66 6.98 -18.98 37.29
N VAL A 67 6.83 -17.67 37.56
CA VAL A 67 5.55 -16.96 37.45
C VAL A 67 5.44 -16.09 36.20
N HIS A 68 6.50 -16.00 35.37
CA HIS A 68 6.52 -15.17 34.16
C HIS A 68 5.44 -15.61 33.16
N ALA A 69 5.46 -16.87 32.75
CA ALA A 69 4.51 -17.37 31.75
C ALA A 69 3.03 -17.26 32.20
N PRO A 70 2.66 -17.67 33.44
CA PRO A 70 1.29 -17.45 33.94
C PRO A 70 0.86 -15.98 34.01
N TYR A 71 1.79 -15.06 34.32
CA TYR A 71 1.48 -13.64 34.41
C TYR A 71 1.37 -12.99 33.02
N GLU A 72 2.22 -13.37 32.06
CA GLU A 72 2.08 -12.94 30.67
C GLU A 72 0.77 -13.40 30.05
N ASP A 73 0.34 -14.64 30.33
CA ASP A 73 -0.96 -15.14 29.88
C ASP A 73 -2.11 -14.31 30.47
N ALA A 74 -2.02 -13.94 31.75
CA ALA A 74 -3.00 -13.06 32.38
C ALA A 74 -3.03 -11.66 31.76
N ILE A 75 -1.88 -11.10 31.36
CA ILE A 75 -1.81 -9.83 30.61
C ILE A 75 -2.55 -9.96 29.27
N ARG A 76 -2.33 -11.07 28.54
CA ARG A 76 -3.04 -11.33 27.27
C ARG A 76 -4.55 -11.45 27.49
N GLN A 77 -4.98 -12.22 28.49
CA GLN A 77 -6.40 -12.39 28.82
C GLN A 77 -7.07 -11.09 29.25
N ALA A 78 -6.44 -10.31 30.13
CA ALA A 78 -6.94 -9.01 30.56
C ALA A 78 -7.01 -8.01 29.41
N GLY A 79 -5.97 -7.97 28.57
CA GLY A 79 -5.94 -7.13 27.36
C GLY A 79 -7.06 -7.49 26.39
N ARG A 80 -7.31 -8.79 26.16
CA ARG A 80 -8.40 -9.25 25.28
C ARG A 80 -9.78 -8.91 25.82
N LEU A 81 -10.00 -9.06 27.12
CA LEU A 81 -11.28 -8.71 27.76
C LEU A 81 -11.54 -7.20 27.67
N VAL A 82 -10.57 -6.39 28.11
CA VAL A 82 -10.70 -4.93 28.15
C VAL A 82 -10.78 -4.35 26.74
N GLY A 83 -9.95 -4.82 25.81
CA GLY A 83 -10.05 -4.47 24.40
C GLY A 83 -11.44 -4.79 23.83
N GLY A 84 -11.98 -5.97 24.16
CA GLY A 84 -13.32 -6.37 23.73
C GLY A 84 -14.44 -5.48 24.30
N LEU A 85 -14.33 -5.06 25.57
CA LEU A 85 -15.28 -4.12 26.19
C LEU A 85 -15.24 -2.74 25.53
N TYR A 86 -14.04 -2.22 25.24
CA TYR A 86 -13.89 -0.97 24.49
C TYR A 86 -14.50 -1.07 23.08
N LEU A 87 -14.33 -2.19 22.38
CA LEU A 87 -14.97 -2.41 21.08
C LEU A 87 -16.49 -2.44 21.17
N GLN A 88 -17.04 -3.11 22.19
CA GLN A 88 -18.50 -3.16 22.41
C GLN A 88 -19.11 -1.79 22.64
N ASP A 89 -18.35 -0.88 23.26
CA ASP A 89 -18.74 0.51 23.50
C ASP A 89 -18.40 1.47 22.34
N GLY A 90 -17.90 0.95 21.20
CA GLY A 90 -17.54 1.74 20.03
C GLY A 90 -16.25 2.56 20.19
N GLN A 91 -15.49 2.33 21.26
CA GLN A 91 -14.24 3.04 21.58
C GLN A 91 -13.04 2.33 20.94
N MET A 92 -13.03 2.28 19.60
CA MET A 92 -12.00 1.57 18.84
C MET A 92 -10.56 2.05 19.09
N PRO A 93 -10.27 3.37 19.20
CA PRO A 93 -8.91 3.82 19.49
C PRO A 93 -8.37 3.31 20.84
N GLN A 94 -9.22 3.30 21.87
CA GLN A 94 -8.89 2.77 23.18
C GLN A 94 -8.72 1.25 23.13
N ALA A 95 -9.59 0.53 22.42
CA ALA A 95 -9.45 -0.91 22.23
C ALA A 95 -8.12 -1.27 21.56
N TRP A 96 -7.72 -0.51 20.54
CA TRP A 96 -6.48 -0.75 19.80
C TRP A 96 -5.24 -0.67 20.70
N ALA A 97 -5.21 0.21 21.69
CA ALA A 97 -4.09 0.27 22.64
C ALA A 97 -3.83 -1.07 23.35
N TYR A 98 -4.88 -1.82 23.69
CA TYR A 98 -4.79 -3.14 24.32
C TYR A 98 -4.46 -4.25 23.32
N TYR A 99 -5.13 -4.25 22.16
CA TYR A 99 -4.89 -5.24 21.11
C TYR A 99 -3.47 -5.16 20.53
N ARG A 100 -2.95 -3.94 20.34
CA ARG A 100 -1.56 -3.70 19.96
C ARG A 100 -0.57 -4.19 21.01
N MET A 101 -0.86 -3.95 22.29
CA MET A 101 -0.02 -4.40 23.41
C MET A 101 0.13 -5.93 23.43
N ILE A 102 -0.93 -6.67 23.11
CA ILE A 102 -0.92 -8.15 23.13
C ILE A 102 -0.57 -8.76 21.77
N GLY A 103 -0.48 -7.95 20.71
CA GLY A 103 -0.16 -8.39 19.35
C GLY A 103 -1.29 -9.12 18.62
N GLU A 104 -2.55 -8.92 19.02
CA GLU A 104 -3.73 -9.57 18.42
C GLU A 104 -4.54 -8.55 17.63
N THR A 105 -4.48 -8.59 16.30
CA THR A 105 -5.09 -7.56 15.44
C THR A 105 -6.45 -7.97 14.87
N GLU A 106 -6.79 -9.25 14.92
CA GLU A 106 -7.98 -9.83 14.32
C GLU A 106 -9.29 -9.23 14.86
N PRO A 107 -9.47 -9.01 16.18
CA PRO A 107 -10.68 -8.38 16.70
C PRO A 107 -10.84 -6.94 16.21
N MET A 108 -9.72 -6.20 16.12
CA MET A 108 -9.72 -4.84 15.61
C MET A 108 -10.05 -4.82 14.12
N LYS A 109 -9.47 -5.73 13.34
CA LYS A 109 -9.79 -5.90 11.92
C LYS A 109 -11.29 -6.14 11.70
N ALA A 110 -11.89 -7.05 12.47
CA ALA A 110 -13.32 -7.33 12.38
C ALA A 110 -14.20 -6.12 12.74
N ALA A 111 -13.82 -5.36 13.76
CA ALA A 111 -14.53 -4.14 14.14
C ALA A 111 -14.43 -3.03 13.08
N LEU A 112 -13.26 -2.82 12.49
CA LEU A 112 -13.05 -1.87 11.39
C LEU A 112 -13.87 -2.24 10.14
N GLU A 113 -13.95 -3.54 9.83
CA GLU A 113 -14.73 -4.03 8.69
C GLU A 113 -16.23 -3.81 8.88
N ALA A 114 -16.74 -4.07 10.09
CA ALA A 114 -18.13 -3.85 10.45
C ALA A 114 -18.50 -2.37 10.61
N HIS A 115 -17.51 -1.48 10.78
CA HIS A 115 -17.74 -0.06 10.99
C HIS A 115 -18.37 0.60 9.78
N LYS A 116 -19.44 1.36 10.05
CA LYS A 116 -20.12 2.19 9.05
C LYS A 116 -20.00 3.65 9.48
N PRO A 117 -19.06 4.40 8.87
CA PRO A 117 -18.85 5.79 9.19
C PRO A 117 -20.14 6.62 9.10
N ALA A 118 -20.50 7.32 10.17
CA ALA A 118 -21.62 8.26 10.14
C ALA A 118 -21.29 9.50 9.28
N GLU A 119 -22.30 10.29 8.95
CA GLU A 119 -22.09 11.57 8.27
C GLU A 119 -21.39 12.55 9.24
N GLY A 120 -20.29 13.17 8.80
CA GLY A 120 -19.48 14.08 9.63
C GLY A 120 -18.61 13.41 10.71
N GLU A 121 -18.55 12.08 10.78
CA GLU A 121 -17.65 11.38 11.69
C GLU A 121 -16.18 11.61 11.32
N ASP A 122 -15.34 11.90 12.32
CA ASP A 122 -13.89 11.96 12.15
C ASP A 122 -13.29 10.55 12.07
N LEU A 123 -12.96 10.12 10.85
CA LEU A 123 -12.32 8.83 10.59
C LEU A 123 -10.81 8.86 10.75
N GLN A 124 -10.17 10.00 11.01
CA GLN A 124 -8.71 10.09 11.06
C GLN A 124 -8.09 9.11 12.10
N PRO A 125 -8.64 8.94 13.32
CA PRO A 125 -8.15 7.93 14.25
C PRO A 125 -8.31 6.49 13.74
N LEU A 126 -9.39 6.19 13.01
CA LEU A 126 -9.63 4.86 12.47
C LEU A 126 -8.75 4.57 11.25
N VAL A 127 -8.49 5.58 10.41
CA VAL A 127 -7.53 5.50 9.31
C VAL A 127 -6.11 5.30 9.84
N GLN A 128 -5.74 5.96 10.95
CA GLN A 128 -4.46 5.74 11.63
C GLN A 128 -4.27 4.26 11.99
N ILE A 129 -5.28 3.63 12.57
CA ILE A 129 -5.24 2.23 12.98
C ILE A 129 -5.29 1.29 11.76
N ALA A 130 -6.25 1.51 10.87
CA ALA A 130 -6.53 0.62 9.76
C ALA A 130 -5.43 0.65 8.68
N PHE A 131 -5.06 1.85 8.24
CA PHE A 131 -4.09 2.05 7.17
C PHE A 131 -2.68 2.13 7.75
N TYR A 132 -2.33 3.21 8.45
CA TYR A 132 -0.93 3.48 8.82
C TYR A 132 -0.32 2.45 9.79
N GLU A 133 -1.06 1.99 10.79
CA GLU A 133 -0.62 0.91 11.69
C GLU A 133 -0.81 -0.50 11.10
N GLY A 134 -1.41 -0.62 9.91
CA GLY A 134 -1.45 -1.87 9.14
C GLY A 134 -2.50 -2.89 9.56
N VAL A 135 -3.49 -2.52 10.39
CA VAL A 135 -4.49 -3.48 10.93
C VAL A 135 -5.48 -3.94 9.86
N HIS A 136 -5.95 -3.02 9.02
CA HIS A 136 -6.85 -3.34 7.92
C HIS A 136 -6.62 -2.39 6.72
N PRO A 137 -5.48 -2.49 6.02
CA PRO A 137 -5.06 -1.48 5.04
C PRO A 137 -6.10 -1.20 3.95
N ARG A 138 -6.74 -2.27 3.43
CA ARG A 138 -7.78 -2.16 2.38
C ARG A 138 -8.93 -1.24 2.79
N LYS A 139 -9.52 -1.49 3.96
CA LYS A 139 -10.63 -0.71 4.50
C LYS A 139 -10.20 0.72 4.85
N GLY A 140 -9.02 0.87 5.44
CA GLY A 140 -8.44 2.18 5.72
C GLY A 140 -8.26 3.03 4.46
N PHE A 141 -7.78 2.41 3.38
CA PHE A 141 -7.60 3.08 2.09
C PHE A 141 -8.92 3.44 1.41
N ASP A 142 -9.95 2.59 1.54
CA ASP A 142 -11.30 2.89 1.08
C ASP A 142 -11.83 4.16 1.75
N TRP A 143 -11.66 4.29 3.07
CA TRP A 143 -12.01 5.51 3.79
C TRP A 143 -11.18 6.72 3.37
N ILE A 144 -9.89 6.54 3.05
CA ILE A 144 -9.04 7.62 2.52
C ILE A 144 -9.66 8.17 1.23
N ILE A 145 -10.01 7.30 0.27
CA ILE A 145 -10.63 7.71 -0.99
C ILE A 145 -11.99 8.37 -0.74
N GLU A 146 -12.86 7.72 0.05
CA GLU A 146 -14.26 8.14 0.23
C GLU A 146 -14.42 9.43 1.05
N ARG A 147 -13.53 9.70 2.02
CA ARG A 147 -13.65 10.86 2.92
C ARG A 147 -12.64 11.97 2.68
N PHE A 148 -11.45 11.63 2.19
CA PHE A 148 -10.34 12.58 2.03
C PHE A 148 -9.96 12.80 0.55
N GLY A 149 -10.55 12.03 -0.37
CA GLY A 149 -10.44 12.21 -1.81
C GLY A 149 -9.17 11.62 -2.44
N ILE A 150 -9.12 11.70 -3.77
CA ILE A 150 -8.07 11.09 -4.59
C ILE A 150 -6.68 11.69 -4.32
N CYS A 151 -6.58 13.01 -4.09
CA CYS A 151 -5.29 13.64 -3.76
C CYS A 151 -4.64 12.99 -2.53
N SER A 152 -5.43 12.81 -1.46
CA SER A 152 -4.95 12.19 -0.22
C SER A 152 -4.57 10.73 -0.47
N ALA A 153 -5.36 9.99 -1.26
CA ALA A 153 -5.06 8.61 -1.63
C ALA A 153 -3.73 8.48 -2.40
N ILE A 154 -3.45 9.39 -3.34
CA ILE A 154 -2.18 9.45 -4.08
C ILE A 154 -1.01 9.70 -3.11
N THR A 155 -1.10 10.71 -2.25
CA THR A 155 -0.03 11.03 -1.29
C THR A 155 0.27 9.85 -0.37
N ASN A 156 -0.78 9.18 0.11
CA ASN A 156 -0.66 8.04 1.01
C ASN A 156 0.02 6.84 0.33
N ILE A 157 -0.49 6.38 -0.82
CA ILE A 157 0.06 5.18 -1.49
C ILE A 157 1.47 5.42 -2.07
N GLY A 158 1.82 6.68 -2.35
CA GLY A 158 3.16 7.07 -2.79
C GLY A 158 4.23 7.05 -1.69
N SER A 159 3.82 6.96 -0.42
CA SER A 159 4.75 6.94 0.72
C SER A 159 5.45 5.58 0.84
N GLN A 160 6.79 5.58 0.92
CA GLN A 160 7.61 4.36 0.84
C GLN A 160 7.63 3.53 2.14
N ASP A 161 7.24 4.11 3.28
CA ASP A 161 7.41 3.51 4.61
C ASP A 161 6.18 2.75 5.15
N LEU A 162 5.20 2.46 4.29
CA LEU A 162 3.98 1.80 4.74
C LEU A 162 4.22 0.30 5.02
N PRO A 163 3.81 -0.22 6.20
CA PRO A 163 4.00 -1.63 6.59
C PRO A 163 2.97 -2.54 5.92
N HIS A 164 2.78 -2.42 4.60
CA HIS A 164 1.73 -3.13 3.87
C HIS A 164 2.27 -4.33 3.12
N SER A 165 1.48 -5.40 3.07
CA SER A 165 1.74 -6.53 2.20
C SER A 165 1.68 -6.10 0.73
N THR A 166 2.35 -6.86 -0.15
CA THR A 166 2.25 -6.65 -1.60
C THR A 166 0.80 -6.70 -2.06
N GLU A 167 0.00 -7.64 -1.54
CA GLU A 167 -1.42 -7.78 -1.90
C GLU A 167 -2.25 -6.56 -1.52
N ASP A 168 -2.02 -5.98 -0.33
CA ASP A 168 -2.75 -4.79 0.10
C ASP A 168 -2.35 -3.57 -0.71
N ARG A 169 -1.06 -3.43 -1.05
CA ARG A 169 -0.59 -2.39 -1.97
C ARG A 169 -1.24 -2.51 -3.34
N GLN A 170 -1.31 -3.72 -3.89
CA GLN A 170 -2.01 -3.99 -5.16
C GLN A 170 -3.50 -3.61 -5.06
N TYR A 171 -4.18 -3.96 -3.96
CA TYR A 171 -5.57 -3.56 -3.75
C TYR A 171 -5.75 -2.04 -3.77
N CYS A 172 -4.91 -1.30 -3.04
CA CYS A 172 -5.01 0.16 -2.96
C CYS A 172 -4.79 0.81 -4.33
N LEU A 173 -3.77 0.38 -5.08
CA LEU A 173 -3.53 0.86 -6.44
C LEU A 173 -4.73 0.60 -7.37
N ARG A 174 -5.33 -0.60 -7.30
CA ARG A 174 -6.53 -0.94 -8.09
C ARG A 174 -7.72 -0.06 -7.73
N ARG A 175 -7.94 0.18 -6.43
CA ARG A 175 -9.00 1.07 -5.95
C ARG A 175 -8.79 2.51 -6.42
N LEU A 176 -7.55 3.01 -6.40
CA LEU A 176 -7.21 4.35 -6.86
C LEU A 176 -7.48 4.53 -8.37
N VAL A 177 -7.05 3.58 -9.20
CA VAL A 177 -7.32 3.62 -10.65
C VAL A 177 -8.82 3.61 -10.94
N ARG A 178 -9.58 2.74 -10.26
CA ARG A 178 -11.04 2.68 -10.41
C ARG A 178 -11.70 4.00 -10.01
N ALA A 179 -11.33 4.57 -8.86
CA ALA A 179 -11.91 5.81 -8.36
C ALA A 179 -11.73 6.97 -9.36
N LEU A 180 -10.50 7.17 -9.87
CA LEU A 180 -10.24 8.23 -10.84
C LEU A 180 -10.97 7.99 -12.17
N HIS A 181 -10.99 6.74 -12.65
CA HIS A 181 -11.68 6.40 -13.89
C HIS A 181 -13.20 6.62 -13.78
N THR A 182 -13.80 6.27 -12.65
CA THR A 182 -15.23 6.52 -12.38
C THR A 182 -15.52 8.02 -12.32
N GLU A 183 -14.71 8.79 -11.60
CA GLU A 183 -14.85 10.25 -11.54
C GLU A 183 -14.77 10.90 -12.94
N LEU A 184 -13.80 10.48 -13.76
CA LEU A 184 -13.67 10.96 -15.13
C LEU A 184 -14.93 10.68 -15.95
N ARG A 185 -15.44 9.45 -15.88
CA ARG A 185 -16.62 9.05 -16.63
C ARG A 185 -17.86 9.82 -16.22
N GLU A 186 -18.06 10.02 -14.92
CA GLU A 186 -19.20 10.77 -14.41
C GLU A 186 -19.15 12.23 -14.85
N ARG A 187 -17.97 12.86 -14.79
CA ARG A 187 -17.79 14.25 -15.21
C ARG A 187 -17.94 14.43 -16.73
N LEU A 188 -17.38 13.52 -17.53
CA LEU A 188 -17.60 13.47 -18.98
C LEU A 188 -19.07 13.30 -19.32
N ALA A 189 -19.75 12.34 -18.68
CA ALA A 189 -21.18 12.10 -18.93
C ALA A 189 -22.04 13.31 -18.56
N ALA A 190 -21.72 13.98 -17.44
CA ALA A 190 -22.41 15.19 -17.01
C ALA A 190 -22.16 16.37 -17.97
N GLU A 191 -20.96 16.53 -18.52
CA GLU A 191 -20.65 17.57 -19.50
C GLU A 191 -21.38 17.32 -20.83
N ILE A 192 -21.38 16.08 -21.32
CA ILE A 192 -22.13 15.69 -22.52
C ILE A 192 -23.63 15.90 -22.31
N GLU A 193 -24.17 15.55 -21.13
CA GLU A 193 -25.57 15.79 -20.81
C GLU A 193 -25.93 17.28 -20.79
N ARG A 194 -25.03 18.14 -20.26
CA ARG A 194 -25.19 19.59 -20.30
C ARG A 194 -25.21 20.14 -21.73
N HIS A 195 -24.36 19.64 -22.60
CA HIS A 195 -24.24 20.09 -23.99
C HIS A 195 -25.38 19.56 -24.89
N ASP A 196 -25.65 18.25 -24.83
CA ASP A 196 -26.60 17.56 -25.73
C ASP A 196 -28.04 17.55 -25.18
N GLY A 197 -28.23 17.95 -23.92
CA GLY A 197 -29.52 17.92 -23.22
C GLY A 197 -30.01 16.51 -22.85
N LYS A 198 -29.18 15.48 -23.07
CA LYS A 198 -29.48 14.08 -22.76
C LYS A 198 -28.21 13.36 -22.33
N ARG A 199 -28.32 12.48 -21.33
CA ARG A 199 -27.22 11.65 -20.89
C ARG A 199 -26.77 10.69 -22.02
N PRO A 200 -25.47 10.60 -22.33
CA PRO A 200 -24.98 9.70 -23.37
C PRO A 200 -25.27 8.23 -23.01
N ALA A 201 -25.67 7.43 -24.00
CA ALA A 201 -25.98 6.01 -23.80
C ALA A 201 -24.74 5.22 -23.34
N GLU A 202 -23.56 5.67 -23.76
CA GLU A 202 -22.25 5.15 -23.40
C GLU A 202 -21.97 5.29 -21.89
N ALA A 203 -22.61 6.24 -21.20
CA ALA A 203 -22.51 6.38 -19.75
C ALA A 203 -23.24 5.28 -18.98
N ALA A 204 -24.16 4.55 -19.62
CA ALA A 204 -24.85 3.40 -19.01
C ALA A 204 -23.98 2.14 -18.94
N ALA A 205 -22.76 2.16 -19.50
CA ALA A 205 -21.82 1.05 -19.35
C ALA A 205 -21.53 0.78 -17.86
N PRO A 206 -21.36 -0.48 -17.43
CA PRO A 206 -20.99 -0.81 -16.06
C PRO A 206 -19.74 -0.04 -15.60
N GLU A 207 -19.64 0.23 -14.30
CA GLU A 207 -18.43 0.81 -13.72
C GLU A 207 -17.22 -0.10 -14.03
N GLY A 208 -16.10 0.51 -14.44
CA GLY A 208 -14.92 -0.25 -14.86
C GLY A 208 -15.04 -0.99 -16.19
N ALA A 209 -16.02 -0.65 -17.05
CA ALA A 209 -16.06 -1.16 -18.41
C ALA A 209 -14.85 -0.65 -19.23
N ARG A 210 -14.12 -1.57 -19.88
CA ARG A 210 -12.98 -1.25 -20.77
C ARG A 210 -13.42 -0.40 -21.97
N GLY A 211 -12.60 0.58 -22.37
CA GLY A 211 -12.89 1.47 -23.51
C GLY A 211 -14.08 2.40 -23.27
N SER A 212 -14.56 2.56 -22.04
CA SER A 212 -15.75 3.36 -21.76
C SER A 212 -15.46 4.86 -21.85
N VAL A 213 -14.25 5.28 -21.49
CA VAL A 213 -13.81 6.66 -21.68
C VAL A 213 -13.65 6.97 -23.17
N LEU A 214 -13.03 6.06 -23.94
CA LEU A 214 -12.89 6.23 -25.39
C LEU A 214 -14.25 6.45 -26.07
N LYS A 215 -15.25 5.63 -25.74
CA LYS A 215 -16.61 5.77 -26.29
C LYS A 215 -17.28 7.11 -25.94
N LEU A 216 -16.99 7.66 -24.76
CA LEU A 216 -17.52 8.96 -24.35
C LEU A 216 -16.87 10.12 -25.10
N ILE A 217 -15.59 10.03 -25.45
CA ILE A 217 -14.86 11.13 -26.09
C ILE A 217 -14.83 11.04 -27.63
N ASP A 218 -15.10 9.86 -28.20
CA ASP A 218 -15.04 9.65 -29.65
C ASP A 218 -16.05 10.55 -30.39
N GLY A 219 -15.57 11.24 -31.43
CA GLY A 219 -16.34 12.23 -32.18
C GLY A 219 -16.78 13.48 -31.41
N ARG A 220 -16.27 13.71 -30.19
CA ARG A 220 -16.64 14.83 -29.32
C ARG A 220 -15.42 15.70 -28.99
N ASP A 221 -14.72 16.17 -30.03
CA ASP A 221 -13.52 17.00 -29.88
C ASP A 221 -13.78 18.31 -29.10
N TRP A 222 -15.02 18.80 -29.13
CA TRP A 222 -15.49 19.97 -28.37
C TRP A 222 -15.28 19.86 -26.85
N LEU A 223 -15.17 18.63 -26.30
CA LEU A 223 -14.83 18.41 -24.88
C LEU A 223 -13.46 18.98 -24.49
N PHE A 224 -12.58 19.17 -25.47
CA PHE A 224 -11.19 19.59 -25.29
C PHE A 224 -10.90 20.97 -25.89
N GLU A 225 -11.90 21.64 -26.46
CA GLU A 225 -11.76 23.02 -26.94
C GLU A 225 -11.45 23.97 -25.77
N ASP A 226 -10.75 25.07 -26.07
CA ASP A 226 -10.37 26.10 -25.10
C ASP A 226 -9.65 25.57 -23.85
N ASP A 227 -8.71 24.62 -24.04
CA ASP A 227 -7.97 23.98 -22.95
C ASP A 227 -8.91 23.23 -21.97
N GLY A 228 -10.04 22.70 -22.45
CA GLY A 228 -11.00 21.93 -21.67
C GLY A 228 -10.41 20.67 -21.01
N TYR A 229 -10.68 20.51 -19.71
CA TYR A 229 -10.36 19.30 -18.95
C TYR A 229 -11.48 19.00 -17.94
N HIS A 230 -11.61 17.74 -17.55
CA HIS A 230 -12.75 17.27 -16.76
C HIS A 230 -12.33 16.61 -15.46
N ILE A 231 -11.05 16.30 -15.27
CA ILE A 231 -10.50 15.81 -14.00
C ILE A 231 -9.22 16.57 -13.67
N ASP A 232 -8.80 16.50 -12.41
CA ASP A 232 -7.53 17.05 -12.01
C ASP A 232 -6.38 16.38 -12.78
N THR A 233 -5.59 17.18 -13.51
CA THR A 233 -4.54 16.69 -14.41
C THR A 233 -3.32 16.18 -13.64
N SER A 234 -3.10 16.66 -12.41
CA SER A 234 -2.09 16.12 -11.51
C SER A 234 -2.50 14.73 -11.01
N HIS A 235 -3.77 14.55 -10.62
CA HIS A 235 -4.30 13.22 -10.26
C HIS A 235 -4.16 12.25 -11.43
N LEU A 236 -4.53 12.68 -12.64
CA LEU A 236 -4.39 11.87 -13.85
C LEU A 236 -2.96 11.42 -14.08
N SER A 237 -2.00 12.35 -14.03
CA SER A 237 -0.58 12.02 -14.18
C SER A 237 -0.13 11.00 -13.12
N SER A 238 -0.38 11.24 -11.83
CA SER A 238 0.08 10.37 -10.75
C SER A 238 -0.53 8.96 -10.83
N VAL A 239 -1.83 8.84 -11.11
CA VAL A 239 -2.50 7.52 -11.20
C VAL A 239 -1.97 6.71 -12.38
N VAL A 240 -1.73 7.34 -13.54
CA VAL A 240 -1.13 6.67 -14.70
C VAL A 240 0.29 6.18 -14.39
N GLN A 241 1.12 7.00 -13.72
CA GLN A 241 2.46 6.59 -13.29
C GLN A 241 2.41 5.41 -12.31
N MET A 242 1.53 5.48 -11.31
CA MET A 242 1.37 4.43 -10.30
C MET A 242 0.78 3.14 -10.86
N ALA A 243 -0.02 3.22 -11.93
CA ALA A 243 -0.62 2.05 -12.57
C ALA A 243 0.42 1.06 -13.11
N VAL A 244 1.64 1.51 -13.44
CA VAL A 244 2.71 0.59 -13.84
C VAL A 244 3.16 -0.32 -12.70
N LEU A 245 2.87 0.00 -11.43
CA LEU A 245 3.18 -0.86 -10.29
C LEU A 245 2.18 -2.02 -10.13
N LEU A 246 1.08 -2.03 -10.89
CA LEU A 246 0.05 -3.08 -10.82
C LEU A 246 0.49 -4.37 -11.50
N GLU A 247 0.31 -5.50 -10.82
CA GLU A 247 0.35 -6.81 -11.46
C GLU A 247 -0.74 -6.94 -12.55
N PRO A 248 -0.62 -7.88 -13.51
CA PRO A 248 -1.62 -8.06 -14.56
C PRO A 248 -3.05 -8.19 -14.00
N CYS A 249 -3.89 -7.19 -14.26
CA CYS A 249 -5.26 -7.10 -13.76
C CYS A 249 -6.15 -6.25 -14.68
N GLU A 250 -7.47 -6.28 -14.44
CA GLU A 250 -8.46 -5.53 -15.23
C GLU A 250 -8.26 -4.01 -15.17
N GLU A 251 -7.75 -3.50 -14.05
CA GLU A 251 -7.56 -2.07 -13.84
C GLU A 251 -6.47 -1.48 -14.74
N LEU A 252 -5.58 -2.30 -15.31
CA LEU A 252 -4.62 -1.84 -16.33
C LEU A 252 -5.33 -1.31 -17.59
N TYR A 253 -6.47 -1.90 -17.96
CA TYR A 253 -7.27 -1.41 -19.10
C TYR A 253 -7.93 -0.07 -18.78
N LEU A 254 -8.32 0.15 -17.52
CA LEU A 254 -8.84 1.45 -17.07
C LEU A 254 -7.74 2.52 -17.09
N ALA A 255 -6.52 2.15 -16.72
CA ALA A 255 -5.37 3.06 -16.84
C ALA A 255 -5.06 3.41 -18.31
N ARG A 256 -5.24 2.47 -19.25
CA ARG A 256 -5.13 2.76 -20.70
C ARG A 256 -6.23 3.69 -21.20
N ASP A 257 -7.46 3.56 -20.68
CA ASP A 257 -8.55 4.50 -20.93
C ASP A 257 -8.19 5.92 -20.42
N LEU A 258 -7.57 6.02 -19.24
CA LEU A 258 -7.06 7.28 -18.69
C LEU A 258 -5.94 7.88 -19.57
N CYS A 259 -5.00 7.08 -20.08
CA CYS A 259 -4.00 7.56 -21.05
C CYS A 259 -4.64 8.06 -22.34
N THR A 260 -5.68 7.39 -22.81
CA THR A 260 -6.43 7.79 -24.01
C THR A 260 -7.09 9.16 -23.84
N TYR A 261 -7.65 9.44 -22.67
CA TYR A 261 -8.12 10.77 -22.31
C TYR A 261 -6.97 11.79 -22.23
N GLY A 262 -5.88 11.45 -21.53
CA GLY A 262 -4.73 12.32 -21.37
C GLY A 262 -4.09 12.77 -22.69
N ARG A 263 -4.07 11.90 -23.71
CA ARG A 263 -3.61 12.22 -25.07
C ARG A 263 -4.45 13.27 -25.79
N ARG A 264 -5.70 13.49 -25.37
CA ARG A 264 -6.60 14.50 -25.97
C ARG A 264 -6.47 15.87 -25.30
N LEU A 265 -5.92 15.94 -24.09
CA LEU A 265 -5.71 17.20 -23.39
C LEU A 265 -4.78 18.14 -24.16
N SER A 266 -4.89 19.45 -23.92
CA SER A 266 -3.92 20.43 -24.41
C SER A 266 -2.49 20.11 -23.96
N GLU A 267 -1.49 20.43 -24.77
CA GLU A 267 -0.07 20.20 -24.44
C GLU A 267 0.35 20.84 -23.11
N ARG A 268 -0.34 21.90 -22.68
CA ARG A 268 -0.11 22.62 -21.42
C ARG A 268 -0.36 21.75 -20.19
N PHE A 269 -1.23 20.74 -20.31
CA PHE A 269 -1.56 19.81 -19.24
C PHE A 269 -0.89 18.43 -19.39
N ARG A 270 -0.23 18.19 -20.52
CA ARG A 270 0.60 17.01 -20.73
C ARG A 270 1.96 17.27 -20.10
N HIS A 271 2.06 16.93 -18.81
CA HIS A 271 3.31 16.98 -18.06
C HIS A 271 4.40 16.24 -18.86
N ARG A 272 5.51 16.94 -19.14
CA ARG A 272 6.67 16.33 -19.81
C ARG A 272 7.57 15.70 -18.76
N SER A 273 7.87 14.42 -18.95
CA SER A 273 8.84 13.70 -18.12
C SER A 273 10.15 13.51 -18.90
N GLU A 274 11.15 12.92 -18.25
CA GLU A 274 12.35 12.48 -18.95
C GLU A 274 12.07 11.23 -19.80
N PRO A 275 12.81 10.99 -20.90
CA PRO A 275 12.76 9.73 -21.64
C PRO A 275 12.92 8.53 -20.69
N PRO A 276 12.18 7.42 -20.88
CA PRO A 276 11.37 7.08 -22.06
C PRO A 276 9.92 7.59 -22.00
N PHE A 277 9.58 8.40 -20.98
CA PHE A 277 8.22 8.89 -20.71
C PHE A 277 8.00 10.36 -21.12
N ALA A 278 8.80 10.87 -22.05
CA ALA A 278 8.74 12.27 -22.49
C ALA A 278 7.36 12.67 -23.03
N ASP A 279 6.73 11.82 -23.85
CA ASP A 279 5.29 11.87 -24.10
C ASP A 279 4.59 10.94 -23.10
N MET A 280 4.23 11.51 -21.97
CA MET A 280 3.75 10.77 -20.80
C MET A 280 2.66 9.75 -21.15
N TYR A 281 1.54 10.21 -21.71
CA TYR A 281 0.38 9.34 -21.90
C TYR A 281 0.59 8.31 -23.01
N GLU A 282 1.37 8.62 -24.05
CA GLU A 282 1.74 7.64 -25.07
C GLU A 282 2.69 6.58 -24.51
N ALA A 283 3.76 7.00 -23.83
CA ALA A 283 4.74 6.08 -23.26
C ALA A 283 4.14 5.17 -22.18
N TYR A 284 3.29 5.72 -21.30
CA TYR A 284 2.59 4.90 -20.31
C TYR A 284 1.56 3.97 -20.94
N ASP A 285 0.83 4.39 -21.97
CA ASP A 285 -0.07 3.47 -22.70
C ASP A 285 0.69 2.31 -23.34
N ARG A 286 1.87 2.56 -23.92
CA ARG A 286 2.78 1.52 -24.43
C ARG A 286 3.30 0.61 -23.33
N TYR A 287 3.64 1.14 -22.16
CA TYR A 287 4.03 0.32 -21.01
C TYR A 287 2.87 -0.58 -20.58
N LEU A 288 1.68 -0.01 -20.45
CA LEU A 288 0.48 -0.71 -20.02
C LEU A 288 0.03 -1.76 -21.06
N SER A 289 0.20 -1.51 -22.37
CA SER A 289 -0.11 -2.49 -23.43
C SER A 289 0.75 -3.75 -23.34
N ILE A 290 1.98 -3.61 -22.85
CA ILE A 290 2.88 -4.73 -22.58
C ILE A 290 2.39 -5.51 -21.36
N LEU A 291 1.97 -4.82 -20.29
CA LEU A 291 1.45 -5.45 -19.08
C LEU A 291 0.10 -6.14 -19.29
N THR A 292 -0.78 -5.59 -20.14
CA THR A 292 -2.06 -6.23 -20.51
C THR A 292 -1.87 -7.39 -21.49
N GLY A 293 -0.72 -7.46 -22.15
CA GLY A 293 -0.42 -8.45 -23.18
C GLY A 293 -1.01 -8.12 -24.55
N GLU A 294 -1.57 -6.93 -24.74
CA GLU A 294 -2.18 -6.51 -26.01
C GLU A 294 -1.14 -6.19 -27.09
N ASP A 295 -0.02 -5.59 -26.72
CA ASP A 295 1.10 -5.30 -27.64
C ASP A 295 2.44 -5.35 -26.90
N ILE A 296 2.95 -6.57 -26.71
CA ILE A 296 4.23 -6.80 -26.03
C ILE A 296 5.41 -6.39 -26.91
N GLU A 297 5.51 -6.91 -28.14
CA GLU A 297 6.68 -6.68 -28.98
C GLU A 297 6.74 -5.25 -29.54
N GLY A 298 5.60 -4.65 -29.91
CA GLY A 298 5.55 -3.25 -30.36
C GLY A 298 5.90 -2.29 -29.23
N GLY A 299 5.40 -2.53 -28.02
CA GLY A 299 5.78 -1.78 -26.84
C GLY A 299 7.27 -1.93 -26.47
N LEU A 300 7.81 -3.15 -26.49
CA LEU A 300 9.24 -3.38 -26.24
C LEU A 300 10.13 -2.74 -27.31
N ALA A 301 9.69 -2.69 -28.57
CA ALA A 301 10.41 -1.99 -29.63
C ALA A 301 10.51 -0.49 -29.36
N TYR A 302 9.43 0.14 -28.86
CA TYR A 302 9.45 1.54 -28.45
C TYR A 302 10.48 1.79 -27.34
N PHE A 303 10.44 1.03 -26.25
CA PHE A 303 11.39 1.22 -25.13
C PHE A 303 12.85 0.91 -25.51
N ARG A 304 13.09 -0.03 -26.44
CA ARG A 304 14.43 -0.26 -27.02
C ARG A 304 14.92 0.95 -27.80
N ALA A 305 14.07 1.53 -28.65
CA ALA A 305 14.43 2.72 -29.43
C ALA A 305 14.75 3.92 -28.52
N GLU A 306 13.96 4.13 -27.46
CA GLU A 306 14.21 5.18 -26.48
C GLU A 306 15.51 4.96 -25.68
N ALA A 307 15.84 3.72 -25.32
CA ALA A 307 17.12 3.39 -24.68
C ALA A 307 18.31 3.65 -25.61
N ASP A 308 18.21 3.26 -26.89
CA ASP A 308 19.24 3.50 -27.90
C ASP A 308 19.46 4.99 -28.13
N LYS A 309 18.38 5.76 -28.24
CA LYS A 309 18.42 7.21 -28.42
C LYS A 309 19.01 7.91 -27.19
N SER A 310 18.56 7.55 -25.99
CA SER A 310 19.06 8.14 -24.75
C SER A 310 20.57 7.92 -24.57
N ALA A 311 21.06 6.73 -24.93
CA ALA A 311 22.49 6.42 -24.91
C ALA A 311 23.29 7.24 -25.95
N ALA A 312 22.74 7.43 -27.16
CA ALA A 312 23.37 8.25 -28.20
C ALA A 312 23.43 9.74 -27.83
N ASP A 313 22.37 10.25 -27.18
CA ASP A 313 22.25 11.64 -26.75
C ASP A 313 23.01 11.94 -25.43
N GLY A 314 23.50 10.91 -24.73
CA GLY A 314 24.15 11.06 -23.43
C GLY A 314 23.18 11.32 -22.26
N ASN A 315 21.89 11.04 -22.43
CA ASN A 315 20.81 11.33 -21.48
C ASN A 315 20.69 10.30 -20.32
N GLY A 316 21.81 9.76 -19.85
CA GLY A 316 21.85 8.82 -18.73
C GLY A 316 21.35 7.40 -19.03
N SER A 317 21.29 6.56 -18.00
CA SER A 317 20.96 5.13 -18.07
C SER A 317 19.48 4.80 -17.87
N TYR A 318 18.66 5.79 -17.48
CA TYR A 318 17.30 5.57 -16.99
C TYR A 318 16.38 4.82 -17.98
N SER A 319 16.40 5.19 -19.26
CA SER A 319 15.63 4.47 -20.30
C SER A 319 16.00 2.99 -20.42
N ALA A 320 17.28 2.66 -20.26
CA ALA A 320 17.74 1.28 -20.29
C ALA A 320 17.34 0.53 -19.00
N GLU A 321 17.39 1.19 -17.84
CA GLU A 321 16.94 0.62 -16.57
C GLU A 321 15.45 0.27 -16.57
N VAL A 322 14.61 1.16 -17.12
CA VAL A 322 13.17 0.92 -17.31
C VAL A 322 12.94 -0.30 -18.20
N LEU A 323 13.67 -0.42 -19.31
CA LEU A 323 13.57 -1.56 -20.22
C LEU A 323 14.02 -2.87 -19.57
N VAL A 324 15.11 -2.87 -18.80
CA VAL A 324 15.59 -4.04 -18.05
C VAL A 324 14.53 -4.51 -17.06
N ASN A 325 14.00 -3.61 -16.24
CA ASN A 325 12.95 -3.93 -15.26
C ASN A 325 11.69 -4.49 -15.93
N LEU A 326 11.29 -3.92 -17.07
CA LEU A 326 10.17 -4.41 -17.86
C LEU A 326 10.40 -5.83 -18.39
N LEU A 327 11.59 -6.12 -18.93
CA LEU A 327 11.95 -7.46 -19.43
C LEU A 327 12.00 -8.51 -18.30
N LEU A 328 12.52 -8.14 -17.13
CA LEU A 328 12.50 -9.01 -15.95
C LEU A 328 11.08 -9.34 -15.51
N ARG A 329 10.18 -8.35 -15.54
CA ARG A 329 8.77 -8.56 -15.23
C ARG A 329 8.05 -9.48 -16.22
N LEU A 330 8.46 -9.44 -17.49
CA LEU A 330 8.01 -10.38 -18.52
C LEU A 330 8.68 -11.77 -18.43
N LYS A 331 9.53 -12.02 -17.41
CA LYS A 331 10.31 -13.24 -17.25
C LYS A 331 11.25 -13.52 -18.44
N ARG A 332 11.86 -12.46 -18.99
CA ARG A 332 12.83 -12.51 -20.10
C ARG A 332 14.24 -12.07 -19.64
N PRO A 333 14.87 -12.79 -18.69
CA PRO A 333 16.15 -12.36 -18.09
C PRO A 333 17.32 -12.35 -19.09
N ALA A 334 17.30 -13.21 -20.11
CA ALA A 334 18.33 -13.20 -21.16
C ALA A 334 18.29 -11.91 -22.00
N ASP A 335 17.09 -11.44 -22.35
CA ASP A 335 16.93 -10.18 -23.10
C ASP A 335 17.27 -8.99 -22.20
N ALA A 336 16.93 -9.05 -20.91
CA ALA A 336 17.32 -8.04 -19.93
C ALA A 336 18.85 -7.93 -19.82
N LEU A 337 19.56 -9.07 -19.78
CA LEU A 337 21.02 -9.11 -19.78
C LEU A 337 21.60 -8.49 -21.06
N ALA A 338 21.02 -8.77 -22.23
CA ALA A 338 21.49 -8.19 -23.49
C ALA A 338 21.38 -6.65 -23.50
N VAL A 339 20.28 -6.10 -22.98
CA VAL A 339 20.09 -4.65 -22.84
C VAL A 339 21.09 -4.06 -21.83
N ALA A 340 21.26 -4.71 -20.67
CA ALA A 340 22.21 -4.26 -19.66
C ALA A 340 23.65 -4.27 -20.17
N ARG A 341 24.06 -5.31 -20.92
CA ARG A 341 25.37 -5.36 -21.60
C ARG A 341 25.56 -4.26 -22.63
N LYS A 342 24.51 -3.83 -23.31
CA LYS A 342 24.60 -2.78 -24.33
C LYS A 342 24.69 -1.38 -23.73
N HIS A 343 23.91 -1.10 -22.68
CA HIS A 343 23.73 0.27 -22.18
C HIS A 343 24.28 0.52 -20.77
N LEU A 344 24.43 -0.52 -19.94
CA LEU A 344 24.69 -0.38 -18.50
C LEU A 344 26.05 -0.94 -18.06
N VAL A 345 26.91 -1.39 -18.97
CA VAL A 345 28.22 -1.96 -18.60
C VAL A 345 29.08 -0.98 -17.81
N ASN A 346 29.05 0.30 -18.13
CA ASN A 346 29.86 1.28 -17.42
C ASN A 346 29.07 2.05 -16.34
N ALA A 347 27.82 1.66 -16.09
CA ALA A 347 27.00 2.31 -15.08
C ALA A 347 27.37 1.82 -13.67
N ASP A 348 27.32 2.71 -12.69
CA ASP A 348 27.51 2.34 -11.29
C ASP A 348 26.29 1.53 -10.81
N GLY A 349 26.49 0.23 -10.59
CA GLY A 349 25.44 -0.69 -10.13
C GLY A 349 24.75 -0.25 -8.83
N ARG A 350 25.37 0.60 -8.00
CA ARG A 350 24.75 1.14 -6.77
C ARG A 350 23.74 2.24 -7.03
N GLN A 351 23.77 2.85 -8.22
CA GLN A 351 22.88 3.94 -8.62
C GLN A 351 21.75 3.46 -9.53
N LEU A 352 21.82 2.20 -10.00
CA LEU A 352 20.79 1.63 -10.85
C LEU A 352 19.52 1.32 -10.06
N THR A 353 18.39 1.57 -10.70
CA THR A 353 17.05 1.17 -10.27
C THR A 353 16.69 -0.25 -10.73
N CYS A 354 17.61 -0.94 -11.40
CA CYS A 354 17.47 -2.32 -11.88
C CYS A 354 18.72 -3.15 -11.53
N PRO A 355 18.64 -4.50 -11.59
CA PRO A 355 19.82 -5.35 -11.46
C PRO A 355 20.90 -5.01 -12.50
N GLY A 356 22.15 -4.96 -12.06
CA GLY A 356 23.30 -4.72 -12.94
C GLY A 356 23.67 -5.94 -13.80
N VAL A 357 24.64 -5.76 -14.71
CA VAL A 357 25.11 -6.84 -15.61
C VAL A 357 25.55 -8.08 -14.83
N ALA A 358 26.26 -7.91 -13.71
CA ALA A 358 26.78 -9.04 -12.94
C ALA A 358 25.66 -9.89 -12.30
N GLU A 359 24.67 -9.24 -11.71
CA GLU A 359 23.50 -9.90 -11.11
C GLU A 359 22.67 -10.63 -12.16
N LEU A 360 22.46 -10.01 -13.32
CA LEU A 360 21.74 -10.62 -14.45
C LEU A 360 22.49 -11.85 -15.00
N CYS A 361 23.81 -11.77 -15.16
CA CYS A 361 24.63 -12.92 -15.57
C CYS A 361 24.48 -14.09 -14.59
N GLN A 362 24.46 -13.82 -13.28
CA GLN A 362 24.25 -14.85 -12.27
C GLN A 362 22.84 -15.46 -12.36
N GLN A 363 21.81 -14.64 -12.55
CA GLN A 363 20.43 -15.13 -12.71
C GLN A 363 20.23 -16.00 -13.95
N VAL A 364 20.87 -15.64 -15.08
CA VAL A 364 20.80 -16.39 -16.34
C VAL A 364 21.76 -17.59 -16.36
N GLY A 365 22.80 -17.58 -15.53
CA GLY A 365 23.89 -18.56 -15.56
C GLY A 365 24.93 -18.30 -16.66
N ASP A 366 24.93 -17.10 -17.27
CA ASP A 366 25.88 -16.73 -18.32
C ASP A 366 27.16 -16.11 -17.72
N TYR A 367 27.99 -16.97 -17.15
CA TYR A 367 29.25 -16.57 -16.53
C TYR A 367 30.34 -16.16 -17.53
N ARG A 368 30.17 -16.45 -18.83
CA ARG A 368 31.09 -15.98 -19.88
C ARG A 368 30.87 -14.50 -20.14
N THR A 369 29.60 -14.10 -20.30
CA THR A 369 29.23 -12.68 -20.44
C THR A 369 29.65 -11.86 -19.21
N LEU A 370 29.60 -12.45 -18.00
CA LEU A 370 30.14 -11.82 -16.78
C LEU A 370 31.65 -11.51 -16.91
N ALA A 371 32.44 -12.50 -17.36
CA ALA A 371 33.88 -12.30 -17.52
C ALA A 371 34.19 -11.24 -18.59
N ASP A 372 33.49 -11.24 -19.73
CA ASP A 372 33.74 -10.26 -20.78
C ASP A 372 33.38 -8.84 -20.34
N ALA A 373 32.26 -8.64 -19.63
CA ALA A 373 31.89 -7.34 -19.05
C ALA A 373 32.90 -6.85 -18.02
N ALA A 374 33.32 -7.73 -17.11
CA ALA A 374 34.30 -7.39 -16.08
C ALA A 374 35.67 -7.02 -16.69
N ARG A 375 36.06 -7.65 -17.79
CA ARG A 375 37.27 -7.28 -18.54
C ARG A 375 37.17 -5.86 -19.11
N GLU A 376 36.02 -5.50 -19.70
CA GLU A 376 35.77 -4.16 -20.24
C GLU A 376 35.80 -3.08 -19.14
N GLN A 377 35.31 -3.41 -17.95
CA GLN A 377 35.28 -2.52 -16.77
C GLN A 377 36.62 -2.46 -16.01
N GLY A 378 37.55 -3.38 -16.28
CA GLY A 378 38.78 -3.55 -15.49
C GLY A 378 38.57 -4.16 -14.10
N ASP A 379 37.45 -4.86 -13.88
CA ASP A 379 37.12 -5.52 -12.61
C ASP A 379 37.71 -6.93 -12.55
N ALA A 380 38.89 -7.07 -11.95
CA ALA A 380 39.57 -8.35 -11.82
C ALA A 380 38.80 -9.38 -10.96
N VAL A 381 37.96 -8.92 -10.02
CA VAL A 381 37.21 -9.80 -9.11
C VAL A 381 36.06 -10.46 -9.85
N HIS A 382 35.21 -9.67 -10.51
CA HIS A 382 34.11 -10.20 -11.32
C HIS A 382 34.63 -11.00 -12.53
N PHE A 383 35.80 -10.63 -13.08
CA PHE A 383 36.43 -11.39 -14.16
C PHE A 383 36.78 -12.82 -13.73
N LEU A 384 37.49 -12.96 -12.60
CA LEU A 384 37.85 -14.27 -12.08
C LEU A 384 36.60 -15.05 -11.62
N ALA A 385 35.62 -14.37 -11.02
CA ALA A 385 34.35 -14.98 -10.64
C ALA A 385 33.61 -15.58 -11.85
N GLY A 386 33.55 -14.87 -12.98
CA GLY A 386 32.99 -15.38 -14.23
C GLY A 386 33.72 -16.61 -14.77
N LEU A 387 35.07 -16.59 -14.78
CA LEU A 387 35.85 -17.76 -15.21
C LEU A 387 35.64 -18.99 -14.31
N LEU A 388 35.51 -18.79 -12.99
CA LEU A 388 35.25 -19.87 -12.05
C LEU A 388 33.81 -20.41 -12.16
N GLY A 389 32.83 -19.52 -12.35
CA GLY A 389 31.43 -19.89 -12.56
C GLY A 389 31.22 -20.71 -13.83
N ALA A 390 31.86 -20.30 -14.94
CA ALA A 390 31.79 -20.99 -16.24
C ALA A 390 32.45 -22.39 -16.25
N ARG A 391 33.17 -22.78 -15.20
CA ARG A 391 33.74 -24.13 -15.02
C ARG A 391 32.87 -25.04 -14.17
N LYS A 392 31.92 -24.48 -13.41
CA LYS A 392 31.06 -25.22 -12.47
C LYS A 392 29.69 -25.56 -13.06
N GLY A 393 29.19 -24.77 -13.99
CA GLY A 393 28.05 -25.10 -14.86
C GLY A 393 28.54 -25.77 -16.13
#